data_AF-A0A8H2XUY1-F1
#
_entry.id   AF-A0A8H2XUY1-F1
#
_cell.length_a   1.000
_cell.length_b   1.000
_cell.length_c   1.000
_cell.angle_alpha   90.00
_cell.angle_beta   90.00
_cell.angle_gamma   90.00
#
_symmetry.space_group_name_H-M   'P 1'
#
loop_
_entity.id
_entity.type
_entity.pdbx_description
1 polymer ?
#
loop_
_entity_poly.entity_id
_entity_poly.type
_entity_poly.pdbx_seq_one_letter_code
_entity_poly.pdbx_strand_id
1 'polypeptide(L)'
;MLNFIHEDHTGPVQSVAFSPDGKWIASGSTDNTIRIRDMLALSLIGKPMMNHATGVNSISYSPLGDKLVSGSPDRTVRIWDTNTGRQLCEPLRGHASVVSSVSFSPGGSLVASGSFDSTIRLWDTRSRRSASGPLTGHFEAIRAVKFCSNGAHIVSCSADQTLRIWDVERRMHAIGPLKGHTNEVISVDYSPDNSQTVSGSWDTSLRFWDARSGDAISEPYQGHTDYVISVAFSPNGIYVASGGKDRTVRVWDVRSRRQILDPFQGHTNTVTSVSFSPCGRYIASGSADKTVVIWSLSDRDSDMESSSYSPVQRNNPRFEVEGDMQPIGQNTLIQEMFNLLLAHGCADLSLKINSNQAAIDLPAKGGHGSAWRRELIGGTKVLIQVWRESVIERCDHETLKVTSAVQEIQAWSLMKHKNIHQFMGVIAPEGHYLGLIWEWTEYDDLYEYMRKNFNFDRHRMVAGLAYMHQCNVTHGGLKALNVLVTSDGVAKLSNFGLVHTSDAHVALSETVSSHTESVRWMAPELLSEGASKTKKSDIYALGMTMLVRGIFHI
;
A
#
# COMPACT_ATOMS: atom_id res chain seq x y z
N MET A 1 22.83 -0.19 -4.68
CA MET A 1 21.81 0.56 -5.46
C MET A 1 21.41 -0.12 -6.77
N LEU A 2 20.24 -0.77 -6.80
CA LEU A 2 19.61 -1.28 -8.03
C LEU A 2 18.80 -0.14 -8.68
N ASN A 3 19.11 0.17 -9.94
CA ASN A 3 18.38 1.16 -10.73
C ASN A 3 17.74 0.48 -11.93
N PHE A 4 16.41 0.61 -12.06
CA PHE A 4 15.70 0.17 -13.24
C PHE A 4 15.45 1.36 -14.16
N ILE A 5 15.92 1.29 -15.41
CA ILE A 5 15.78 2.36 -16.41
C ILE A 5 14.71 1.97 -17.43
N HIS A 6 13.83 2.91 -17.73
CA HIS A 6 12.72 2.76 -18.65
C HIS A 6 12.86 3.74 -19.82
N GLU A 7 13.13 3.25 -21.03
CA GLU A 7 13.44 4.08 -22.21
C GLU A 7 12.40 3.94 -23.34
N ASP A 8 11.11 4.15 -23.04
CA ASP A 8 10.08 3.88 -24.08
C ASP A 8 9.47 5.16 -24.64
N HIS A 9 9.62 6.29 -23.96
CA HIS A 9 9.10 7.56 -24.44
C HIS A 9 10.02 8.15 -25.51
N THR A 10 9.42 8.71 -26.56
CA THR A 10 10.21 9.36 -27.63
C THR A 10 10.54 10.82 -27.31
N GLY A 11 9.88 11.39 -26.29
CA GLY A 11 10.08 12.73 -25.77
C GLY A 11 10.24 12.79 -24.24
N PRO A 12 10.71 13.93 -23.69
CA PRO A 12 10.82 14.19 -22.26
C PRO A 12 9.65 13.67 -21.42
N VAL A 13 9.96 12.92 -20.36
CA VAL A 13 8.96 12.57 -19.34
C VAL A 13 8.76 13.82 -18.49
N GLN A 14 7.51 14.23 -18.26
CA GLN A 14 7.19 15.43 -17.48
C GLN A 14 6.63 15.09 -16.10
N SER A 15 5.98 13.94 -15.96
CA SER A 15 5.36 13.54 -14.71
C SER A 15 5.37 12.03 -14.55
N VAL A 16 5.71 11.58 -13.35
CA VAL A 16 5.64 10.18 -12.93
C VAL A 16 4.77 10.07 -11.68
N ALA A 17 4.04 8.97 -11.56
CA ALA A 17 3.24 8.68 -10.39
C ALA A 17 3.18 7.17 -10.14
N PHE A 18 3.34 6.76 -8.88
CA PHE A 18 2.99 5.40 -8.48
C PHE A 18 1.48 5.25 -8.38
N SER A 19 0.99 4.07 -8.76
CA SER A 19 -0.33 3.59 -8.40
C SER A 19 -0.46 3.46 -6.87
N PRO A 20 -1.66 3.61 -6.30
CA PRO A 20 -1.87 3.53 -4.85
C PRO A 20 -1.47 2.18 -4.23
N ASP A 21 -1.51 1.09 -5.00
CA ASP A 21 -1.07 -0.23 -4.56
C ASP A 21 0.45 -0.47 -4.75
N GLY A 22 1.15 0.46 -5.39
CA GLY A 22 2.59 0.42 -5.63
C GLY A 22 3.03 -0.56 -6.72
N LYS A 23 2.10 -1.23 -7.41
CA LYS A 23 2.44 -2.23 -8.43
C LYS A 23 2.80 -1.60 -9.76
N TRP A 24 2.17 -0.48 -10.07
CA TRP A 24 2.33 0.19 -11.36
C TRP A 24 2.89 1.60 -11.25
N ILE A 25 3.58 2.03 -12.29
CA ILE A 25 4.07 3.40 -12.47
C ILE A 25 3.44 3.97 -13.73
N ALA A 26 2.80 5.12 -13.62
CA ALA A 26 2.38 5.91 -14.77
C ALA A 26 3.43 6.97 -15.10
N SER A 27 3.63 7.22 -16.39
CA SER A 27 4.49 8.28 -16.91
C SER A 27 3.78 9.06 -18.02
N GLY A 28 3.74 10.39 -17.88
CA GLY A 28 3.26 11.33 -18.90
C GLY A 28 4.42 12.04 -19.58
N SER A 29 4.39 12.13 -20.90
CA SER A 29 5.51 12.66 -21.71
C SER A 29 5.07 13.71 -22.72
N THR A 30 6.04 14.49 -23.21
CA THR A 30 5.86 15.39 -24.35
C THR A 30 5.67 14.67 -25.68
N ASP A 31 5.76 13.33 -25.72
CA ASP A 31 5.36 12.51 -26.87
C ASP A 31 3.84 12.34 -27.02
N ASN A 32 3.07 13.08 -26.22
CA ASN A 32 1.60 13.09 -26.16
C ASN A 32 0.99 11.78 -25.62
N THR A 33 1.81 10.90 -25.04
CA THR A 33 1.36 9.62 -24.49
C THR A 33 1.46 9.57 -22.97
N ILE A 34 0.58 8.76 -22.39
CA ILE A 34 0.71 8.29 -21.01
C ILE A 34 0.90 6.79 -21.05
N ARG A 35 1.87 6.27 -20.29
CA ARG A 35 2.19 4.85 -20.23
C ARG A 35 2.10 4.35 -18.81
N ILE A 36 1.63 3.12 -18.64
CA ILE A 36 1.57 2.43 -17.34
C ILE A 36 2.48 1.21 -17.44
N ARG A 37 3.30 0.98 -16.43
CA ARG A 37 4.25 -0.14 -16.37
C ARG A 37 4.13 -0.86 -15.06
N ASP A 38 4.45 -2.15 -15.08
CA ASP A 38 4.69 -2.92 -13.86
C ASP A 38 6.03 -2.53 -13.25
N MET A 39 6.04 -2.27 -11.94
CA MET A 39 7.23 -1.89 -11.17
C MET A 39 8.28 -3.00 -11.13
N LEU A 40 7.87 -4.27 -11.05
CA LEU A 40 8.74 -5.43 -10.89
C LEU A 40 9.07 -6.09 -12.23
N ALA A 41 8.09 -6.21 -13.11
CA ALA A 41 8.25 -6.91 -14.39
C ALA A 41 8.81 -6.02 -15.51
N LEU A 42 8.90 -4.70 -15.29
CA LEU A 42 9.39 -3.68 -16.22
C LEU A 42 8.69 -3.68 -17.59
N SER A 43 7.56 -4.35 -17.72
CA SER A 43 6.80 -4.48 -18.96
C SER A 43 5.73 -3.38 -19.07
N LEU A 44 5.47 -2.95 -20.30
CA LEU A 44 4.38 -2.03 -20.60
C LEU A 44 3.04 -2.73 -20.41
N ILE A 45 2.15 -2.15 -19.61
CA ILE A 45 0.80 -2.65 -19.40
C ILE A 45 -0.12 -1.96 -20.41
N GLY A 46 -0.67 -2.75 -21.33
CA GLY A 46 -1.63 -2.28 -22.33
C GLY A 46 -1.00 -1.38 -23.41
N LYS A 47 -1.86 -0.69 -24.17
CA LYS A 47 -1.41 0.27 -25.18
C LYS A 47 -1.17 1.65 -24.52
N PRO A 48 -0.24 2.47 -25.05
CA PRO A 48 -0.11 3.85 -24.62
C PRO A 48 -1.45 4.58 -24.70
N MET A 49 -1.79 5.31 -23.63
CA MET A 49 -2.97 6.16 -23.61
C MET A 49 -2.67 7.40 -24.45
N MET A 50 -3.42 7.55 -25.52
CA MET A 50 -3.27 8.62 -26.52
C MET A 50 -4.63 9.28 -26.66
N ASN A 51 -4.67 10.61 -26.72
CA ASN A 51 -5.80 11.45 -27.18
C ASN A 51 -5.52 12.95 -26.92
N HIS A 52 -4.52 13.30 -26.11
CA HIS A 52 -4.06 14.68 -26.00
C HIS A 52 -3.46 15.17 -27.31
N ALA A 53 -3.74 16.42 -27.66
CA ALA A 53 -3.23 17.02 -28.90
C ALA A 53 -1.76 17.44 -28.79
N THR A 54 -1.27 17.62 -27.57
CA THR A 54 0.10 18.00 -27.23
C THR A 54 0.56 17.21 -26.01
N GLY A 55 1.77 17.51 -25.49
CA GLY A 55 2.39 16.76 -24.40
C GLY A 55 1.52 16.64 -23.15
N VAL A 56 1.87 15.71 -22.27
CA VAL A 56 1.23 15.57 -20.95
C VAL A 56 2.17 16.13 -19.90
N ASN A 57 1.75 17.22 -19.24
CA ASN A 57 2.58 17.90 -18.24
C ASN A 57 2.48 17.24 -16.87
N SER A 58 1.30 16.75 -16.50
CA SER A 58 1.04 16.23 -15.17
C SER A 58 0.04 15.11 -15.20
N ILE A 59 0.27 14.10 -14.37
CA ILE A 59 -0.63 12.97 -14.15
C ILE A 59 -0.86 12.75 -12.66
N SER A 60 -2.01 12.18 -12.31
CA SER A 60 -2.33 11.78 -10.94
C SER A 60 -3.27 10.58 -10.95
N TYR A 61 -2.97 9.58 -10.11
CA TYR A 61 -3.88 8.46 -9.87
C TYR A 61 -5.02 8.87 -8.96
N SER A 62 -6.18 8.28 -9.22
CA SER A 62 -7.28 8.24 -8.25
C SER A 62 -6.87 7.40 -7.02
N PRO A 63 -7.48 7.62 -5.85
CA PRO A 63 -7.14 6.91 -4.62
C PRO A 63 -7.30 5.38 -4.71
N LEU A 64 -8.24 4.92 -5.55
CA LEU A 64 -8.49 3.49 -5.79
C LEU A 64 -7.61 2.92 -6.91
N GLY A 65 -6.92 3.77 -7.67
CA GLY A 65 -6.06 3.37 -8.79
C GLY A 65 -6.81 2.94 -10.05
N ASP A 66 -8.16 2.99 -10.07
CA ASP A 66 -9.00 2.62 -11.22
C ASP A 66 -9.05 3.72 -12.30
N LYS A 67 -8.73 4.96 -11.92
CA LYS A 67 -8.66 6.12 -12.82
C LYS A 67 -7.34 6.86 -12.73
N LEU A 68 -6.97 7.47 -13.85
CA LEU A 68 -5.87 8.43 -13.96
C LEU A 68 -6.41 9.74 -14.51
N VAL A 69 -5.87 10.86 -14.07
CA VAL A 69 -6.16 12.18 -14.63
C VAL A 69 -4.88 12.77 -15.20
N SER A 70 -5.00 13.49 -16.30
CA SER A 70 -3.89 14.16 -16.96
C SER A 70 -4.21 15.60 -17.33
N GLY A 71 -3.22 16.48 -17.21
CA GLY A 71 -3.24 17.86 -17.67
C GLY A 71 -2.23 18.08 -18.81
N SER A 72 -2.61 18.87 -19.81
CA SER A 72 -1.82 19.08 -21.02
C SER A 72 -1.75 20.57 -21.44
N PRO A 73 -0.72 20.97 -22.21
CA PRO A 73 -0.70 22.24 -22.93
C PRO A 73 -1.84 22.43 -23.93
N ASP A 74 -2.57 21.37 -24.29
CA ASP A 74 -3.80 21.47 -25.09
C ASP A 74 -4.98 22.13 -24.35
N ARG A 75 -4.74 22.61 -23.12
CA ARG A 75 -5.69 23.32 -22.23
C ARG A 75 -6.81 22.43 -21.70
N THR A 76 -6.66 21.11 -21.83
CA THR A 76 -7.66 20.14 -21.37
C THR A 76 -7.15 19.32 -20.20
N VAL A 77 -8.11 18.91 -19.37
CA VAL A 77 -7.92 17.85 -18.38
C VAL A 77 -8.67 16.61 -18.88
N ARG A 78 -8.04 15.44 -18.85
CA ARG A 78 -8.65 14.17 -19.30
C ARG A 78 -8.60 13.15 -18.19
N ILE A 79 -9.66 12.33 -18.12
CA ILE A 79 -9.78 11.21 -17.17
C ILE A 79 -9.75 9.90 -17.96
N TRP A 80 -8.93 8.98 -17.50
CA TRP A 80 -8.65 7.69 -18.12
C TRP A 80 -9.01 6.57 -17.16
N ASP A 81 -9.44 5.46 -17.73
CA ASP A 81 -9.56 4.18 -17.05
C ASP A 81 -8.20 3.48 -17.11
N THR A 82 -7.62 3.14 -15.96
CA THR A 82 -6.27 2.57 -15.87
C THR A 82 -6.20 1.13 -16.34
N ASN A 83 -7.31 0.38 -16.24
CA ASN A 83 -7.37 -1.02 -16.65
C ASN A 83 -7.44 -1.16 -18.18
N THR A 84 -8.20 -0.28 -18.82
CA THR A 84 -8.46 -0.34 -20.27
C THR A 84 -7.61 0.62 -21.08
N GLY A 85 -7.00 1.63 -20.43
CA GLY A 85 -6.30 2.73 -21.09
C GLY A 85 -7.22 3.66 -21.90
N ARG A 86 -8.53 3.57 -21.72
CA ARG A 86 -9.50 4.37 -22.47
C ARG A 86 -9.84 5.66 -21.75
N GLN A 87 -10.04 6.72 -22.51
CA GLN A 87 -10.59 7.97 -22.00
C GLN A 87 -12.05 7.76 -21.57
N LEU A 88 -12.40 8.14 -20.35
CA LEU A 88 -13.71 7.88 -19.73
C LEU A 88 -14.81 8.88 -20.13
N CYS A 89 -14.43 10.08 -20.56
CA CYS A 89 -15.35 11.16 -20.88
C CYS A 89 -14.73 12.16 -21.86
N GLU A 90 -15.54 13.06 -22.42
CA GLU A 90 -15.03 14.21 -23.16
C GLU A 90 -14.01 15.03 -22.35
N PRO A 91 -13.05 15.71 -23.00
CA PRO A 91 -12.05 16.51 -22.31
C PRO A 91 -12.70 17.62 -21.49
N LEU A 92 -12.27 17.77 -20.26
CA LEU A 92 -12.72 18.84 -19.38
C LEU A 92 -12.09 20.15 -19.84
N ARG A 93 -12.93 21.04 -20.39
CA ARG A 93 -12.54 22.34 -20.96
C ARG A 93 -12.98 23.47 -20.04
N GLY A 94 -12.13 24.49 -19.91
CA GLY A 94 -12.43 25.69 -19.13
C GLY A 94 -11.19 26.55 -18.85
N HIS A 95 -10.00 25.96 -18.83
CA HIS A 95 -8.76 26.73 -18.75
C HIS A 95 -8.51 27.52 -20.03
N ALA A 96 -8.04 28.75 -19.88
CA ALA A 96 -7.71 29.64 -21.00
C ALA A 96 -6.30 29.38 -21.56
N SER A 97 -5.45 28.71 -20.78
CA SER A 97 -4.05 28.43 -21.11
C SER A 97 -3.65 26.99 -20.73
N VAL A 98 -2.36 26.69 -20.84
CA VAL A 98 -1.73 25.39 -20.54
C VAL A 98 -2.13 24.90 -19.15
N VAL A 99 -2.53 23.63 -19.04
CA VAL A 99 -2.68 22.98 -17.74
C VAL A 99 -1.31 22.45 -17.32
N SER A 100 -0.80 22.98 -16.22
CA SER A 100 0.54 22.66 -15.71
C SER A 100 0.51 21.47 -14.75
N SER A 101 -0.55 21.37 -13.93
CA SER A 101 -0.62 20.38 -12.87
C SER A 101 -2.05 19.92 -12.61
N VAL A 102 -2.20 18.64 -12.27
CA VAL A 102 -3.46 18.02 -11.87
C VAL A 102 -3.28 17.16 -10.63
N SER A 103 -4.30 17.10 -9.79
CA SER A 103 -4.31 16.26 -8.58
C SER A 103 -5.72 15.74 -8.30
N PHE A 104 -5.85 14.45 -8.03
CA PHE A 104 -7.07 13.90 -7.46
C PHE A 104 -7.19 14.23 -5.97
N SER A 105 -8.43 14.45 -5.54
CA SER A 105 -8.76 14.47 -4.12
C SER A 105 -8.62 13.06 -3.50
N PRO A 106 -8.31 12.95 -2.19
CA PRO A 106 -8.16 11.66 -1.49
C PRO A 106 -9.43 10.79 -1.49
N GLY A 107 -10.61 11.38 -1.68
CA GLY A 107 -11.87 10.65 -1.85
C GLY A 107 -12.23 10.36 -3.31
N GLY A 108 -11.46 10.84 -4.29
CA GLY A 108 -11.69 10.63 -5.73
C GLY A 108 -12.89 11.37 -6.32
N SER A 109 -13.61 12.19 -5.54
CA SER A 109 -14.80 12.94 -5.98
C SER A 109 -14.46 14.19 -6.78
N LEU A 110 -13.31 14.80 -6.49
CA LEU A 110 -12.82 16.02 -7.13
C LEU A 110 -11.44 15.82 -7.77
N VAL A 111 -11.20 16.58 -8.82
CA VAL A 111 -9.88 16.83 -9.43
C VAL A 111 -9.60 18.32 -9.37
N ALA A 112 -8.40 18.70 -8.94
CA ALA A 112 -7.90 20.06 -9.03
C ALA A 112 -6.96 20.17 -10.23
N SER A 113 -7.04 21.27 -10.98
CA SER A 113 -6.10 21.60 -12.04
C SER A 113 -5.60 23.03 -11.90
N GLY A 114 -4.29 23.21 -11.98
CA GLY A 114 -3.61 24.49 -12.06
C GLY A 114 -3.19 24.81 -13.48
N SER A 115 -3.23 26.08 -13.86
CA SER A 115 -2.94 26.51 -15.22
C SER A 115 -2.12 27.80 -15.29
N PHE A 116 -1.51 28.02 -16.45
CA PHE A 116 -0.85 29.26 -16.82
C PHE A 116 -1.83 30.43 -17.02
N ASP A 117 -3.14 30.19 -16.93
CA ASP A 117 -4.15 31.25 -16.83
C ASP A 117 -4.27 31.86 -15.42
N SER A 118 -3.39 31.48 -14.51
CA SER A 118 -3.33 31.93 -13.11
C SER A 118 -4.55 31.49 -12.27
N THR A 119 -5.33 30.51 -12.75
CA THR A 119 -6.48 29.97 -12.03
C THR A 119 -6.31 28.50 -11.65
N ILE A 120 -6.97 28.12 -10.55
CA ILE A 120 -7.18 26.72 -10.18
C ILE A 120 -8.64 26.37 -10.44
N ARG A 121 -8.91 25.24 -11.08
CA ARG A 121 -10.26 24.73 -11.30
C ARG A 121 -10.47 23.42 -10.55
N LEU A 122 -11.68 23.24 -10.04
CA LEU A 122 -12.14 22.01 -9.43
C LEU A 122 -13.16 21.35 -10.35
N TRP A 123 -12.92 20.07 -10.65
CA TRP A 123 -13.77 19.26 -11.50
C TRP A 123 -14.38 18.15 -10.68
N ASP A 124 -15.69 18.00 -10.75
CA ASP A 124 -16.38 16.90 -10.13
C ASP A 124 -16.31 15.67 -11.04
N THR A 125 -15.80 14.56 -10.52
CA THR A 125 -15.50 13.36 -11.30
C THR A 125 -16.75 12.57 -11.69
N ARG A 126 -17.85 12.75 -10.97
CA ARG A 126 -19.14 12.08 -11.22
C ARG A 126 -19.95 12.81 -12.28
N SER A 127 -20.13 14.12 -12.10
CA SER A 127 -20.86 15.00 -13.01
C SER A 127 -20.05 15.38 -14.24
N ARG A 128 -18.72 15.24 -14.19
CA ARG A 128 -17.77 15.51 -15.28
C ARG A 128 -17.83 16.97 -15.74
N ARG A 129 -18.04 17.88 -14.78
CA ARG A 129 -18.15 19.32 -15.01
C ARG A 129 -17.33 20.09 -13.98
N SER A 130 -17.09 21.36 -14.26
CA SER A 130 -16.53 22.29 -13.28
C SER A 130 -17.44 22.31 -12.05
N ALA A 131 -16.93 21.91 -10.89
CA ALA A 131 -17.65 21.91 -9.63
C ALA A 131 -17.98 23.34 -9.16
N SER A 132 -17.18 24.32 -9.61
CA SER A 132 -17.24 25.73 -9.23
C SER A 132 -16.76 26.67 -10.35
N GLY A 133 -16.84 27.98 -10.10
CA GLY A 133 -15.98 28.95 -10.78
C GLY A 133 -14.48 28.79 -10.40
N PRO A 134 -13.56 29.39 -11.16
CA PRO A 134 -12.12 29.28 -10.91
C PRO A 134 -11.74 29.91 -9.56
N LEU A 135 -10.85 29.27 -8.82
CA LEU A 135 -10.16 29.89 -7.68
C LEU A 135 -9.11 30.85 -8.24
N THR A 136 -9.22 32.12 -7.85
CA THR A 136 -8.37 33.22 -8.34
C THR A 136 -7.62 33.84 -7.17
N GLY A 137 -6.40 34.32 -7.43
CA GLY A 137 -5.58 34.99 -6.43
C GLY A 137 -4.07 34.95 -6.72
N HIS A 138 -3.59 33.95 -7.45
CA HIS A 138 -2.25 34.02 -8.04
C HIS A 138 -2.21 35.06 -9.16
N PHE A 139 -1.08 35.76 -9.28
CA PHE A 139 -0.90 36.82 -10.28
C PHE A 139 -0.21 36.34 -11.54
N GLU A 140 0.49 35.21 -11.46
CA GLU A 140 1.15 34.57 -12.58
C GLU A 140 0.82 33.08 -12.65
N ALA A 141 1.38 32.43 -13.67
CA ALA A 141 1.15 31.04 -14.01
C ALA A 141 1.31 30.10 -12.80
N ILE A 142 0.29 29.29 -12.53
CA ILE A 142 0.37 28.24 -11.52
C ILE A 142 1.22 27.11 -12.08
N ARG A 143 2.18 26.62 -11.29
CA ARG A 143 3.12 25.57 -11.69
C ARG A 143 2.70 24.20 -11.16
N ALA A 144 2.29 24.11 -9.90
CA ALA A 144 1.80 22.87 -9.30
C ALA A 144 0.60 23.09 -8.37
N VAL A 145 -0.27 22.06 -8.28
CA VAL A 145 -1.38 21.98 -7.33
C VAL A 145 -1.43 20.59 -6.70
N LYS A 146 -1.72 20.53 -5.40
CA LYS A 146 -1.88 19.27 -4.64
C LYS A 146 -2.98 19.38 -3.61
N PHE A 147 -3.80 18.34 -3.49
CA PHE A 147 -4.68 18.18 -2.34
C PHE A 147 -3.88 17.73 -1.11
N CYS A 148 -4.29 18.21 0.07
CA CYS A 148 -3.88 17.60 1.33
C CYS A 148 -4.56 16.23 1.51
N SER A 149 -4.00 15.37 2.38
CA SER A 149 -4.42 13.97 2.53
C SER A 149 -5.85 13.78 3.07
N ASN A 150 -6.42 14.79 3.72
CA ASN A 150 -7.83 14.79 4.16
C ASN A 150 -8.80 15.44 3.15
N GLY A 151 -8.29 16.05 2.07
CA GLY A 151 -9.07 16.67 1.00
C GLY A 151 -9.71 18.03 1.33
N ALA A 152 -9.51 18.56 2.54
CA ALA A 152 -10.10 19.85 2.95
C ALA A 152 -9.41 21.05 2.30
N HIS A 153 -8.12 20.93 2.00
CA HIS A 153 -7.29 21.99 1.46
C HIS A 153 -6.56 21.59 0.18
N ILE A 154 -6.21 22.60 -0.61
CA ILE A 154 -5.33 22.51 -1.76
C ILE A 154 -4.18 23.49 -1.55
N VAL A 155 -2.96 23.07 -1.87
CA VAL A 155 -1.82 23.97 -1.98
C VAL A 155 -1.50 24.18 -3.45
N SER A 156 -1.19 25.42 -3.80
CA SER A 156 -0.71 25.80 -5.11
C SER A 156 0.58 26.59 -5.01
N CYS A 157 1.41 26.47 -6.04
CA CYS A 157 2.60 27.28 -6.22
C CYS A 157 2.63 27.92 -7.61
N SER A 158 3.26 29.08 -7.74
CA SER A 158 3.20 29.90 -8.95
C SER A 158 4.55 30.52 -9.32
N ALA A 159 4.64 30.98 -10.57
CA ALA A 159 5.69 31.85 -11.06
C ALA A 159 5.75 33.20 -10.29
N ASP A 160 4.66 33.59 -9.61
CA ASP A 160 4.61 34.77 -8.74
C ASP A 160 5.46 34.66 -7.45
N GLN A 161 6.27 33.60 -7.32
CA GLN A 161 7.18 33.31 -6.21
C GLN A 161 6.48 32.97 -4.89
N THR A 162 5.16 32.78 -4.92
CA THR A 162 4.37 32.49 -3.71
C THR A 162 3.71 31.13 -3.75
N LEU A 163 3.39 30.64 -2.56
CA LEU A 163 2.46 29.54 -2.38
C LEU A 163 1.16 30.04 -1.76
N ARG A 164 0.06 29.34 -2.03
CA ARG A 164 -1.25 29.62 -1.46
C ARG A 164 -1.93 28.32 -1.05
N ILE A 165 -2.64 28.36 0.07
CA ILE A 165 -3.49 27.27 0.55
C ILE A 165 -4.94 27.71 0.42
N TRP A 166 -5.77 26.83 -0.15
CA TRP A 166 -7.16 27.07 -0.47
C TRP A 166 -8.05 26.15 0.34
N ASP A 167 -9.17 26.66 0.84
CA ASP A 167 -10.23 25.86 1.43
C ASP A 167 -11.16 25.35 0.32
N VAL A 168 -11.27 24.02 0.20
CA VAL A 168 -12.03 23.36 -0.88
C VAL A 168 -13.54 23.55 -0.71
N GLU A 169 -14.03 23.54 0.52
CA GLU A 169 -15.45 23.67 0.84
C GLU A 169 -15.89 25.12 0.66
N ARG A 170 -15.16 26.06 1.27
CA ARG A 170 -15.45 27.49 1.17
C ARG A 170 -15.09 28.09 -0.18
N ARG A 171 -14.25 27.40 -0.97
CA ARG A 171 -13.78 27.82 -2.29
C ARG A 171 -13.10 29.20 -2.27
N MET A 172 -12.39 29.46 -1.19
CA MET A 172 -11.64 30.70 -0.98
C MET A 172 -10.23 30.39 -0.53
N HIS A 173 -9.38 31.38 -0.71
CA HIS A 173 -8.03 31.36 -0.17
C HIS A 173 -8.08 31.27 1.38
N ALA A 174 -7.43 30.26 1.94
CA ALA A 174 -7.34 30.04 3.38
C ALA A 174 -6.08 30.70 3.97
N ILE A 175 -4.90 30.45 3.39
CA ILE A 175 -3.61 30.89 3.93
C ILE A 175 -2.68 31.31 2.78
N GLY A 176 -1.97 32.43 2.98
CA GLY A 176 -1.03 33.01 2.01
C GLY A 176 -1.32 34.47 1.64
N PRO A 177 -0.60 35.05 0.66
CA PRO A 177 0.51 34.44 -0.06
C PRO A 177 1.72 34.15 0.84
N LEU A 178 2.20 32.91 0.79
CA LEU A 178 3.38 32.42 1.49
C LEU A 178 4.61 32.92 0.74
N LYS A 179 5.33 33.88 1.34
CA LYS A 179 6.48 34.56 0.72
C LYS A 179 7.77 34.07 1.36
N GLY A 180 8.76 33.77 0.52
CA GLY A 180 10.10 33.42 0.99
C GLY A 180 11.04 32.97 -0.13
N HIS A 181 10.52 32.25 -1.13
CA HIS A 181 11.31 31.96 -2.35
C HIS A 181 11.67 33.25 -3.09
N THR A 182 12.84 33.27 -3.72
CA THR A 182 13.36 34.43 -4.46
C THR A 182 13.19 34.30 -5.97
N ASN A 183 12.59 33.19 -6.43
CA ASN A 183 12.32 32.89 -7.82
C ASN A 183 11.06 32.01 -7.94
N GLU A 184 10.65 31.66 -9.17
CA GLU A 184 9.45 30.87 -9.44
C GLU A 184 9.40 29.58 -8.61
N VAL A 185 8.23 29.25 -8.06
CA VAL A 185 8.02 28.01 -7.31
C VAL A 185 7.37 26.99 -8.25
N ILE A 186 8.08 25.88 -8.48
CA ILE A 186 7.74 24.93 -9.56
C ILE A 186 6.97 23.73 -9.05
N SER A 187 7.29 23.29 -7.84
CA SER A 187 6.70 22.08 -7.26
C SER A 187 6.34 22.29 -5.80
N VAL A 188 5.27 21.63 -5.39
CA VAL A 188 4.76 21.67 -4.03
C VAL A 188 4.17 20.32 -3.67
N ASP A 189 4.28 19.93 -2.41
CA ASP A 189 3.60 18.75 -1.87
C ASP A 189 3.18 18.94 -0.40
N TYR A 190 2.21 18.14 0.05
CA TYR A 190 1.74 18.11 1.43
C TYR A 190 2.37 16.95 2.20
N SER A 191 2.68 17.17 3.47
CA SER A 191 3.01 16.07 4.37
C SER A 191 1.78 15.16 4.58
N PRO A 192 1.95 13.84 4.77
CA PRO A 192 0.84 12.91 4.95
C PRO A 192 -0.09 13.24 6.12
N ASP A 193 0.45 13.86 7.18
CA ASP A 193 -0.28 14.32 8.37
C ASP A 193 -0.93 15.71 8.21
N ASN A 194 -0.77 16.35 7.05
CA ASN A 194 -1.23 17.70 6.71
C ASN A 194 -0.67 18.82 7.61
N SER A 195 0.42 18.58 8.35
CA SER A 195 1.01 19.59 9.22
C SER A 195 1.95 20.54 8.47
N GLN A 196 2.54 20.09 7.35
CA GLN A 196 3.56 20.84 6.62
C GLN A 196 3.33 20.79 5.11
N THR A 197 3.85 21.78 4.41
CA THR A 197 4.05 21.73 2.95
C THR A 197 5.52 21.88 2.62
N VAL A 198 5.96 21.27 1.53
CA VAL A 198 7.31 21.45 0.99
C VAL A 198 7.21 22.04 -0.41
N SER A 199 8.13 22.94 -0.74
CA SER A 199 8.20 23.60 -2.04
C SER A 199 9.59 23.56 -2.64
N GLY A 200 9.67 23.40 -3.95
CA GLY A 200 10.89 23.48 -4.74
C GLY A 200 10.83 24.62 -5.76
N SER A 201 11.94 25.34 -5.91
CA SER A 201 12.00 26.58 -6.71
C SER A 201 13.24 26.65 -7.61
N TRP A 202 13.15 27.55 -8.60
CA TRP A 202 14.29 28.01 -9.40
C TRP A 202 15.32 28.82 -8.59
N ASP A 203 15.07 29.12 -7.32
CA ASP A 203 16.08 29.66 -6.41
C ASP A 203 17.06 28.60 -5.88
N THR A 204 17.01 27.37 -6.44
CA THR A 204 17.86 26.21 -6.09
C THR A 204 17.60 25.60 -4.71
N SER A 205 16.61 26.11 -3.98
CA SER A 205 16.30 25.68 -2.61
C SER A 205 14.99 24.91 -2.50
N LEU A 206 14.88 24.12 -1.42
CA LEU A 206 13.61 23.66 -0.90
C LEU A 206 13.22 24.45 0.35
N ARG A 207 11.93 24.70 0.54
CA ARG A 207 11.39 25.32 1.76
C ARG A 207 10.26 24.50 2.34
N PHE A 208 10.16 24.53 3.67
CA PHE A 208 9.08 23.90 4.43
C PHE A 208 8.23 24.97 5.09
N TRP A 209 6.91 24.79 5.04
CA TRP A 209 5.94 25.73 5.56
C TRP A 209 4.98 25.01 6.49
N ASP A 210 4.60 25.68 7.59
CA ASP A 210 3.54 25.19 8.46
C ASP A 210 2.21 25.34 7.71
N ALA A 211 1.48 24.24 7.54
CA ALA A 211 0.25 24.23 6.76
C ALA A 211 -0.92 24.95 7.44
N ARG A 212 -0.82 25.26 8.74
CA ARG A 212 -1.85 25.94 9.54
C ARG A 212 -1.58 27.43 9.67
N SER A 213 -0.33 27.83 9.93
CA SER A 213 0.01 29.25 10.06
C SER A 213 0.47 29.88 8.75
N GLY A 214 1.08 29.09 7.87
CA GLY A 214 1.76 29.58 6.67
C GLY A 214 3.17 30.10 6.92
N ASP A 215 3.71 29.94 8.11
CA ASP A 215 5.07 30.39 8.40
C ASP A 215 6.09 29.42 7.83
N ALA A 216 7.25 29.93 7.41
CA ALA A 216 8.38 29.10 7.06
C ALA A 216 8.93 28.40 8.32
N ILE A 217 9.04 27.08 8.29
CA ILE A 217 9.44 26.25 9.46
C ILE A 217 10.96 26.36 9.73
N SER A 218 11.74 26.69 8.71
CA SER A 218 13.19 26.76 8.80
C SER A 218 13.80 27.57 7.67
N GLU A 219 15.12 27.78 7.78
CA GLU A 219 15.94 28.18 6.64
C GLU A 219 15.80 27.22 5.46
N PRO A 220 16.05 27.70 4.22
CA PRO A 220 15.94 26.88 3.02
C PRO A 220 16.95 25.73 3.03
N TYR A 221 16.51 24.58 2.54
CA TYR A 221 17.35 23.42 2.37
C TYR A 221 18.17 23.61 1.10
N GLN A 222 19.49 23.69 1.29
CA GLN A 222 20.48 23.91 0.24
C GLN A 222 21.18 22.60 -0.10
N GLY A 223 21.48 22.39 -1.37
CA GLY A 223 22.31 21.27 -1.82
C GLY A 223 22.21 20.98 -3.31
N HIS A 224 21.06 21.21 -3.94
CA HIS A 224 20.96 21.21 -5.40
C HIS A 224 21.83 22.33 -5.99
N THR A 225 22.52 22.05 -7.10
CA THR A 225 23.44 23.02 -7.74
C THR A 225 22.78 23.82 -8.86
N ASP A 226 21.53 23.52 -9.19
CA ASP A 226 20.67 24.21 -10.14
C ASP A 226 19.21 24.06 -9.67
N TYR A 227 18.23 24.52 -10.46
CA TYR A 227 16.82 24.61 -10.09
C TYR A 227 16.23 23.31 -9.53
N VAL A 228 15.41 23.43 -8.48
CA VAL A 228 14.62 22.32 -7.95
C VAL A 228 13.30 22.27 -8.71
N ILE A 229 13.08 21.18 -9.44
CA ILE A 229 11.95 21.07 -10.38
C ILE A 229 10.82 20.23 -9.80
N SER A 230 11.11 19.25 -8.95
CA SER A 230 10.10 18.39 -8.34
C SER A 230 10.42 18.10 -6.89
N VAL A 231 9.40 18.06 -6.03
CA VAL A 231 9.48 17.61 -4.65
C VAL A 231 8.34 16.62 -4.36
N ALA A 232 8.58 15.66 -3.47
CA ALA A 232 7.56 14.71 -3.03
C ALA A 232 7.83 14.27 -1.59
N PHE A 233 6.81 14.23 -0.74
CA PHE A 233 6.90 13.61 0.58
C PHE A 233 6.86 12.09 0.46
N SER A 234 7.62 11.44 1.35
CA SER A 234 7.45 10.01 1.62
C SER A 234 6.10 9.74 2.31
N PRO A 235 5.49 8.56 2.13
CA PRO A 235 4.19 8.23 2.73
C PRO A 235 4.17 8.27 4.26
N ASN A 236 5.33 8.08 4.91
CA ASN A 236 5.48 8.20 6.36
C ASN A 236 5.82 9.62 6.83
N GLY A 237 6.05 10.56 5.91
CA GLY A 237 6.37 11.96 6.20
C GLY A 237 7.78 12.20 6.75
N ILE A 238 8.63 11.17 6.87
CA ILE A 238 9.97 11.27 7.45
C ILE A 238 10.95 11.87 6.44
N TYR A 239 10.79 11.52 5.17
CA TYR A 239 11.66 11.94 4.08
C TYR A 239 10.94 12.80 3.04
N VAL A 240 11.70 13.64 2.36
CA VAL A 240 11.33 14.32 1.11
C VAL A 240 12.32 13.94 0.02
N ALA A 241 11.83 13.64 -1.17
CA ALA A 241 12.63 13.44 -2.37
C ALA A 241 12.55 14.70 -3.23
N SER A 242 13.65 15.06 -3.88
CA SER A 242 13.68 16.18 -4.81
C SER A 242 14.44 15.85 -6.08
N GLY A 243 13.93 16.33 -7.21
CA GLY A 243 14.56 16.23 -8.52
C GLY A 243 14.90 17.62 -9.04
N GLY A 244 16.10 17.77 -9.61
CA GLY A 244 16.62 19.05 -10.07
C GLY A 244 17.08 19.08 -11.52
N LYS A 245 17.32 20.30 -11.99
CA LYS A 245 18.01 20.59 -13.27
C LYS A 245 19.49 20.21 -13.22
N ASP A 246 20.04 20.05 -12.02
CA ASP A 246 21.34 19.44 -11.78
C ASP A 246 21.40 17.93 -12.07
N ARG A 247 20.29 17.35 -12.57
CA ARG A 247 20.15 15.96 -13.01
C ARG A 247 20.21 14.94 -11.88
N THR A 248 20.12 15.40 -10.64
CA THR A 248 20.17 14.53 -9.46
C THR A 248 18.78 14.35 -8.84
N VAL A 249 18.60 13.19 -8.19
CA VAL A 249 17.55 12.99 -7.19
C VAL A 249 18.20 13.01 -5.81
N ARG A 250 17.65 13.78 -4.87
CA ARG A 250 18.16 13.89 -3.50
C ARG A 250 17.08 13.49 -2.50
N VAL A 251 17.50 12.97 -1.35
CA VAL A 251 16.61 12.57 -0.25
C VAL A 251 17.00 13.32 1.01
N TRP A 252 16.01 14.00 1.59
CA TRP A 252 16.13 14.85 2.75
C TRP A 252 15.35 14.25 3.91
N ASP A 253 15.93 14.25 5.09
CA ASP A 253 15.22 13.90 6.32
C ASP A 253 14.62 15.17 6.93
N VAL A 254 13.31 15.15 7.13
CA VAL A 254 12.50 16.30 7.56
C VAL A 254 12.84 16.72 8.99
N ARG A 255 13.22 15.76 9.86
CA ARG A 255 13.50 16.03 11.27
C ARG A 255 14.89 16.63 11.46
N SER A 256 15.89 16.01 10.86
CA SER A 256 17.30 16.43 10.94
C SER A 256 17.62 17.60 10.02
N ARG A 257 16.77 17.85 9.02
CA ARG A 257 16.89 18.92 8.02
C ARG A 257 18.13 18.79 7.14
N ARG A 258 18.54 17.56 6.87
CA ARG A 258 19.75 17.24 6.13
C ARG A 258 19.47 16.26 5.00
N GLN A 259 20.28 16.37 3.95
CA GLN A 259 20.38 15.31 2.97
C GLN A 259 20.97 14.06 3.64
N ILE A 260 20.33 12.91 3.46
CA ILE A 260 20.70 11.67 4.17
C ILE A 260 21.41 10.63 3.32
N LEU A 261 21.41 10.80 2.00
CA LEU A 261 22.07 9.92 1.03
C LEU A 261 22.85 10.77 0.04
N ASP A 262 23.86 10.19 -0.60
CA ASP A 262 24.50 10.87 -1.73
C ASP A 262 23.47 11.11 -2.84
N PRO A 263 23.61 12.21 -3.62
CA PRO A 263 22.69 12.50 -4.70
C PRO A 263 22.67 11.33 -5.69
N PHE A 264 21.48 10.82 -5.99
CA PHE A 264 21.31 9.76 -6.96
C PHE A 264 21.62 10.29 -8.35
N GLN A 265 22.64 9.71 -8.98
CA GLN A 265 23.09 10.03 -10.32
C GLN A 265 22.72 8.90 -11.27
N GLY A 266 22.26 9.26 -12.47
CA GLY A 266 21.89 8.32 -13.52
C GLY A 266 21.11 8.96 -14.66
N HIS A 267 20.38 10.04 -14.38
CA HIS A 267 19.77 10.84 -15.43
C HIS A 267 20.81 11.67 -16.18
N THR A 268 20.67 11.74 -17.51
CA THR A 268 21.57 12.52 -18.38
C THR A 268 21.07 13.94 -18.63
N ASN A 269 19.85 14.25 -18.17
CA ASN A 269 19.22 15.56 -18.27
C ASN A 269 18.38 15.87 -17.01
N THR A 270 17.69 17.01 -17.03
CA THR A 270 16.87 17.53 -15.93
C THR A 270 15.87 16.49 -15.41
N VAL A 271 15.86 16.26 -14.10
CA VAL A 271 14.83 15.46 -13.44
C VAL A 271 13.58 16.32 -13.30
N THR A 272 12.55 15.99 -14.05
CA THR A 272 11.31 16.78 -14.16
C THR A 272 10.27 16.38 -13.13
N SER A 273 10.31 15.15 -12.63
CA SER A 273 9.33 14.64 -11.68
C SER A 273 9.93 13.57 -10.78
N VAL A 274 9.60 13.60 -9.49
CA VAL A 274 9.89 12.54 -8.52
C VAL A 274 8.62 12.12 -7.81
N SER A 275 8.50 10.84 -7.46
CA SER A 275 7.39 10.28 -6.68
C SER A 275 7.90 9.17 -5.79
N PHE A 276 7.48 9.13 -4.52
CA PHE A 276 7.69 7.96 -3.67
C PHE A 276 6.71 6.84 -4.03
N SER A 277 7.13 5.60 -3.82
CA SER A 277 6.23 4.46 -3.78
C SER A 277 5.37 4.51 -2.51
N PRO A 278 4.15 3.94 -2.51
CA PRO A 278 3.28 3.90 -1.33
C PRO A 278 3.90 3.17 -0.12
N CYS A 279 4.84 2.25 -0.36
CA CYS A 279 5.59 1.58 0.71
C CYS A 279 6.78 2.39 1.23
N GLY A 280 7.11 3.53 0.61
CA GLY A 280 8.22 4.40 1.01
C GLY A 280 9.63 3.88 0.72
N ARG A 281 9.77 2.70 0.11
CA ARG A 281 11.06 2.04 -0.17
C ARG A 281 11.69 2.43 -1.50
N TYR A 282 10.90 2.94 -2.44
CA TYR A 282 11.35 3.27 -3.78
C TYR A 282 11.00 4.71 -4.13
N ILE A 283 11.83 5.31 -4.99
CA ILE A 283 11.55 6.61 -5.62
C ILE A 283 11.54 6.38 -7.13
N ALA A 284 10.52 6.87 -7.81
CA ALA A 284 10.50 6.97 -9.26
C ALA A 284 10.89 8.39 -9.67
N SER A 285 11.74 8.53 -10.67
CA SER A 285 12.08 9.80 -11.28
C SER A 285 11.86 9.77 -12.78
N GLY A 286 11.20 10.79 -13.31
CA GLY A 286 11.09 11.06 -14.74
C GLY A 286 12.03 12.20 -15.13
N SER A 287 12.56 12.14 -16.35
CA SER A 287 13.55 13.12 -16.83
C SER A 287 13.33 13.57 -18.26
N ALA A 288 13.90 14.74 -18.56
CA ALA A 288 14.01 15.28 -19.91
C ALA A 288 14.90 14.44 -20.83
N ASP A 289 15.65 13.47 -20.29
CA ASP A 289 16.36 12.45 -21.07
C ASP A 289 15.45 11.33 -21.60
N LYS A 290 14.13 11.46 -21.40
CA LYS A 290 13.08 10.55 -21.87
C LYS A 290 12.97 9.24 -21.08
N THR A 291 13.72 9.12 -19.99
CA THR A 291 13.73 7.93 -19.16
C THR A 291 12.92 8.09 -17.87
N VAL A 292 12.47 6.95 -17.35
CA VAL A 292 12.01 6.83 -15.95
C VAL A 292 13.00 5.93 -15.21
N VAL A 293 13.48 6.34 -14.05
CA VAL A 293 14.40 5.56 -13.22
C VAL A 293 13.78 5.27 -11.86
N ILE A 294 13.90 4.03 -11.38
CA ILE A 294 13.47 3.61 -10.04
C ILE A 294 14.68 3.41 -9.16
N TRP A 295 14.69 4.09 -8.01
CA TRP A 295 15.76 4.06 -7.01
C TRP A 295 15.31 3.31 -5.77
N SER A 296 16.13 2.38 -5.27
CA SER A 296 15.91 1.74 -3.96
C SER A 296 16.58 2.52 -2.84
N LEU A 297 15.91 2.66 -1.69
CA LEU A 297 16.44 3.30 -0.48
C LEU A 297 17.12 2.32 0.49
N SER A 298 17.14 1.02 0.19
CA SER A 298 17.72 -0.02 1.04
C SER A 298 19.22 -0.22 0.79
N ASP A 299 20.07 0.53 1.48
CA ASP A 299 21.53 0.30 1.61
C ASP A 299 22.03 0.73 3.02
N ARG A 300 21.23 0.55 4.10
CA ARG A 300 21.60 1.00 5.47
C ARG A 300 21.79 -0.07 6.55
N ASP A 301 21.62 -1.35 6.23
CA ASP A 301 21.87 -2.42 7.21
C ASP A 301 23.28 -3.07 7.10
N SER A 302 24.04 -2.81 6.02
CA SER A 302 25.37 -3.43 5.84
C SER A 302 26.53 -2.68 6.48
N ASP A 303 26.37 -1.38 6.77
CA ASP A 303 27.51 -0.51 7.08
C ASP A 303 27.59 -0.08 8.56
N MET A 304 26.63 -0.49 9.39
CA MET A 304 26.57 -0.16 10.83
C MET A 304 27.01 -1.30 11.77
N GLU A 305 27.21 -2.54 11.28
CA GLU A 305 27.65 -3.68 12.13
C GLU A 305 29.12 -4.08 11.98
N SER A 306 29.93 -3.38 11.17
CA SER A 306 31.35 -3.74 10.98
C SER A 306 32.35 -2.99 11.87
N SER A 307 31.90 -2.22 12.87
CA SER A 307 32.82 -1.62 13.84
C SER A 307 32.47 -1.98 15.27
N SER A 308 33.41 -2.71 15.90
CA SER A 308 33.45 -3.15 17.29
C SER A 308 32.46 -4.25 17.69
N TYR A 309 32.86 -5.51 17.56
CA TYR A 309 32.73 -6.53 18.62
C TYR A 309 33.52 -7.78 18.21
N SER A 310 34.59 -8.08 18.95
CA SER A 310 35.34 -9.34 18.84
C SER A 310 34.62 -10.43 19.65
N PRO A 311 34.33 -11.62 19.08
CA PRO A 311 33.67 -12.67 19.83
C PRO A 311 34.69 -13.48 20.64
N VAL A 312 34.49 -13.45 21.96
CA VAL A 312 35.12 -14.36 22.92
C VAL A 312 34.55 -15.77 22.71
N GLN A 313 35.45 -16.73 22.51
CA GLN A 313 35.14 -18.16 22.43
C GLN A 313 34.39 -18.64 23.68
N ARG A 314 33.24 -19.27 23.48
CA ARG A 314 32.66 -20.21 24.46
C ARG A 314 32.36 -21.54 23.76
N ASN A 315 33.15 -22.53 24.16
CA ASN A 315 32.94 -23.94 23.92
C ASN A 315 31.59 -24.39 24.50
N ASN A 316 30.85 -25.22 23.74
CA ASN A 316 30.24 -26.45 24.26
C ASN A 316 29.71 -27.34 23.11
N PRO A 317 29.51 -28.64 23.36
CA PRO A 317 30.18 -29.68 22.58
C PRO A 317 29.29 -30.37 21.55
N ARG A 318 29.98 -31.03 20.60
CA ARG A 318 29.44 -31.93 19.59
C ARG A 318 28.62 -33.07 20.19
N PHE A 319 27.46 -33.31 19.60
CA PHE A 319 26.87 -34.65 19.51
C PHE A 319 27.04 -35.11 18.05
N GLU A 320 27.93 -36.07 17.84
CA GLU A 320 28.03 -36.87 16.63
C GLU A 320 27.03 -38.03 16.75
N VAL A 321 26.16 -38.17 15.75
CA VAL A 321 25.50 -39.44 15.42
C VAL A 321 25.82 -39.69 13.95
N GLU A 322 26.85 -40.50 13.71
CA GLU A 322 27.03 -41.18 12.44
C GLU A 322 25.94 -42.26 12.31
N GLY A 323 25.17 -42.16 11.24
CA GLY A 323 24.22 -43.16 10.79
C GLY A 323 24.00 -42.98 9.31
N ASP A 324 24.41 -43.97 8.53
CA ASP A 324 24.39 -44.03 7.07
C ASP A 324 23.12 -43.45 6.44
N MET A 325 23.24 -42.36 5.69
CA MET A 325 22.25 -41.99 4.67
C MET A 325 22.64 -42.65 3.34
N GLN A 326 21.99 -43.76 3.05
CA GLN A 326 21.64 -44.11 1.66
C GLN A 326 20.83 -42.96 1.04
N PRO A 327 20.85 -42.76 -0.29
CA PRO A 327 20.16 -41.63 -0.92
C PRO A 327 18.65 -41.82 -0.77
N ILE A 328 18.07 -41.13 0.21
CA ILE A 328 16.62 -41.08 0.40
C ILE A 328 16.05 -40.23 -0.73
N GLY A 329 15.19 -40.87 -1.54
CA GLY A 329 14.49 -40.24 -2.66
C GLY A 329 13.72 -38.99 -2.23
N GLN A 330 13.53 -38.10 -3.19
CA GLN A 330 12.75 -36.85 -3.15
C GLN A 330 11.61 -36.90 -2.11
N ASN A 331 11.87 -36.45 -0.88
CA ASN A 331 10.84 -36.12 0.08
C ASN A 331 10.44 -34.66 -0.18
N THR A 332 9.18 -34.44 -0.54
CA THR A 332 8.63 -33.12 -0.81
C THR A 332 8.53 -32.30 0.48
N LEU A 333 8.81 -30.99 0.42
CA LEU A 333 8.76 -30.02 1.53
C LEU A 333 7.43 -30.10 2.33
N ILE A 334 6.33 -30.46 1.66
CA ILE A 334 5.01 -30.68 2.27
C ILE A 334 5.01 -31.85 3.25
N GLN A 335 5.70 -32.95 2.93
CA GLN A 335 5.74 -34.13 3.78
C GLN A 335 6.50 -33.82 5.08
N GLU A 336 7.55 -33.00 4.99
CA GLU A 336 8.27 -32.51 6.16
C GLU A 336 7.38 -31.64 7.04
N MET A 337 6.66 -30.66 6.45
CA MET A 337 5.71 -29.82 7.19
C MET A 337 4.59 -30.63 7.85
N PHE A 338 4.03 -31.61 7.14
CA PHE A 338 3.00 -32.50 7.67
C PHE A 338 3.51 -33.28 8.88
N ASN A 339 4.69 -33.91 8.76
CA ASN A 339 5.32 -34.65 9.87
C ASN A 339 5.62 -33.73 11.05
N LEU A 340 6.05 -32.48 10.81
CA LEU A 340 6.32 -31.49 11.84
C LEU A 340 5.04 -31.10 12.60
N LEU A 341 3.92 -30.92 11.90
CA LEU A 341 2.62 -30.64 12.51
C LEU A 341 2.12 -31.81 13.37
N LEU A 342 2.32 -33.05 12.92
CA LEU A 342 2.01 -34.25 13.71
C LEU A 342 2.88 -34.36 14.96
N ALA A 343 4.19 -34.11 14.82
CA ALA A 343 5.13 -34.11 15.96
C ALA A 343 4.78 -33.04 17.02
N HIS A 344 4.14 -31.95 16.61
CA HIS A 344 3.67 -30.87 17.49
C HIS A 344 2.21 -31.05 17.95
N GLY A 345 1.61 -32.24 17.75
CA GLY A 345 0.35 -32.63 18.35
C GLY A 345 -0.91 -32.38 17.51
N CYS A 346 -0.78 -32.06 16.21
CA CYS A 346 -1.93 -32.04 15.31
C CYS A 346 -2.43 -33.46 15.02
N ALA A 347 -3.74 -33.64 14.89
CA ALA A 347 -4.32 -34.93 14.52
C ALA A 347 -4.23 -35.17 13.01
N ASP A 348 -3.72 -36.34 12.61
CA ASP A 348 -3.83 -36.83 11.24
C ASP A 348 -5.26 -37.33 10.99
N LEU A 349 -5.94 -36.72 10.03
CA LEU A 349 -7.29 -37.10 9.62
C LEU A 349 -7.33 -37.68 8.20
N SER A 350 -6.18 -37.98 7.59
CA SER A 350 -6.07 -38.41 6.19
C SER A 350 -6.86 -39.70 5.95
N LEU A 351 -6.78 -40.64 6.90
CA LEU A 351 -7.52 -41.92 6.87
C LEU A 351 -8.99 -41.80 7.27
N LYS A 352 -9.41 -40.64 7.81
CA LYS A 352 -10.79 -40.41 8.27
C LYS A 352 -11.64 -39.65 7.26
N ILE A 353 -11.10 -39.28 6.10
CA ILE A 353 -11.88 -38.63 5.04
C ILE A 353 -12.53 -39.71 4.17
N ASN A 354 -13.83 -39.55 3.89
CA ASN A 354 -14.50 -40.42 2.94
C ASN A 354 -14.00 -40.10 1.51
N SER A 355 -13.17 -40.98 0.96
CA SER A 355 -12.56 -40.83 -0.38
C SER A 355 -13.56 -40.98 -1.53
N ASN A 356 -14.75 -41.55 -1.28
CA ASN A 356 -15.78 -41.80 -2.29
C ASN A 356 -16.74 -40.63 -2.53
N GLN A 357 -16.56 -39.49 -1.84
CA GLN A 357 -17.38 -38.29 -2.04
C GLN A 357 -16.67 -37.27 -2.94
N ALA A 358 -17.37 -36.79 -3.97
CA ALA A 358 -16.89 -35.69 -4.80
C ALA A 358 -16.71 -34.43 -3.95
N ALA A 359 -15.53 -33.80 -4.04
CA ALA A 359 -15.28 -32.53 -3.37
C ALA A 359 -16.20 -31.46 -3.99
N ILE A 360 -16.99 -30.79 -3.14
CA ILE A 360 -17.70 -29.58 -3.56
C ILE A 360 -16.71 -28.44 -3.39
N ASP A 361 -16.18 -27.94 -4.50
CA ASP A 361 -15.40 -26.71 -4.54
C ASP A 361 -16.30 -25.55 -4.12
N LEU A 362 -15.99 -24.96 -2.97
CA LEU A 362 -16.67 -23.77 -2.51
C LEU A 362 -15.92 -22.54 -3.04
N PRO A 363 -16.63 -21.49 -3.48
CA PRO A 363 -16.01 -20.19 -3.68
C PRO A 363 -15.46 -19.74 -2.32
N ALA A 364 -14.15 -19.75 -2.18
CA ALA A 364 -13.47 -19.39 -0.95
C ALA A 364 -13.81 -17.92 -0.62
N LYS A 365 -14.57 -17.70 0.46
CA LYS A 365 -14.85 -16.36 1.01
C LYS A 365 -13.67 -15.79 1.81
N GLY A 366 -12.52 -16.45 1.77
CA GLY A 366 -11.26 -16.03 2.39
C GLY A 366 -10.12 -16.56 1.54
N GLY A 367 -9.22 -15.66 1.16
CA GLY A 367 -8.53 -15.75 -0.12
C GLY A 367 -7.44 -16.79 -0.37
N HIS A 368 -7.42 -17.98 0.24
CA HIS A 368 -6.29 -18.89 0.03
C HIS A 368 -6.73 -20.34 -0.23
N GLY A 369 -6.40 -20.84 -1.43
CA GLY A 369 -6.59 -22.24 -1.83
C GLY A 369 -8.03 -22.64 -2.16
N SER A 370 -8.18 -23.75 -2.89
CA SER A 370 -9.48 -24.37 -3.09
C SER A 370 -9.98 -24.90 -1.75
N ALA A 371 -11.12 -24.39 -1.27
CA ALA A 371 -11.78 -24.86 -0.07
C ALA A 371 -12.75 -25.98 -0.42
N TRP A 372 -12.58 -27.14 0.21
CA TRP A 372 -13.42 -28.31 -0.03
C TRP A 372 -14.34 -28.55 1.15
N ARG A 373 -15.61 -28.76 0.86
CA ARG A 373 -16.53 -29.39 1.82
C ARG A 373 -16.43 -30.90 1.67
N ARG A 374 -16.14 -31.61 2.77
CA ARG A 374 -16.13 -33.07 2.83
C ARG A 374 -16.81 -33.61 4.08
N GLU A 375 -17.01 -34.91 4.13
CA GLU A 375 -17.53 -35.63 5.28
C GLU A 375 -16.48 -36.64 5.77
N LEU A 376 -16.26 -36.67 7.08
CA LEU A 376 -15.43 -37.68 7.73
C LEU A 376 -16.20 -39.01 7.83
N ILE A 377 -15.46 -40.11 7.92
CA ILE A 377 -15.97 -41.46 8.22
C ILE A 377 -16.62 -41.41 9.61
N GLY A 378 -17.94 -41.31 9.63
CA GLY A 378 -18.73 -41.00 10.84
C GLY A 378 -19.80 -39.91 10.66
N GLY A 379 -19.89 -39.29 9.47
CA GLY A 379 -20.98 -38.37 9.12
C GLY A 379 -20.74 -36.90 9.49
N THR A 380 -19.55 -36.57 10.01
CA THR A 380 -19.21 -35.21 10.41
C THR A 380 -18.75 -34.41 9.20
N LYS A 381 -19.43 -33.30 8.90
CA LYS A 381 -19.05 -32.39 7.82
C LYS A 381 -17.87 -31.53 8.25
N VAL A 382 -16.93 -31.34 7.35
CA VAL A 382 -15.70 -30.58 7.59
C VAL A 382 -15.37 -29.67 6.42
N LEU A 383 -14.69 -28.58 6.73
CA LEU A 383 -14.07 -27.68 5.76
C LEU A 383 -12.58 -28.01 5.66
N ILE A 384 -12.09 -28.19 4.43
CA ILE A 384 -10.68 -28.47 4.16
C ILE A 384 -10.13 -27.32 3.34
N GLN A 385 -9.11 -26.64 3.87
CA GLN A 385 -8.35 -25.64 3.13
C GLN A 385 -7.07 -26.27 2.59
N VAL A 386 -6.84 -26.18 1.28
CA VAL A 386 -5.77 -26.93 0.60
C VAL A 386 -4.66 -25.99 0.15
N TRP A 387 -3.42 -26.36 0.45
CA TRP A 387 -2.21 -25.66 0.06
C TRP A 387 -1.43 -26.49 -0.96
N ARG A 388 -0.94 -25.85 -2.03
CA ARG A 388 -0.18 -26.53 -3.11
C ARG A 388 1.31 -26.33 -2.91
N GLU A 389 2.11 -27.31 -3.32
CA GLU A 389 3.59 -27.28 -3.27
C GLU A 389 4.19 -26.01 -3.90
N SER A 390 3.70 -25.61 -5.07
CA SER A 390 4.14 -24.40 -5.79
C SER A 390 3.93 -23.08 -5.03
N VAL A 391 3.03 -23.06 -4.04
CA VAL A 391 2.81 -21.89 -3.17
C VAL A 391 3.84 -21.86 -2.05
N ILE A 392 4.32 -23.02 -1.61
CA ILE A 392 5.24 -23.17 -0.49
C ILE A 392 6.69 -22.94 -0.94
N GLU A 393 7.07 -23.36 -2.16
CA GLU A 393 8.42 -23.22 -2.74
C GLU A 393 8.86 -21.78 -3.06
N ARG A 394 7.95 -20.79 -3.11
CA ARG A 394 8.30 -19.36 -3.32
C ARG A 394 8.89 -18.67 -2.08
N CYS A 395 9.39 -19.43 -1.11
CA CYS A 395 9.86 -18.93 0.17
C CYS A 395 11.36 -18.89 0.30
N ASP A 396 11.97 -17.73 0.01
CA ASP A 396 13.42 -17.53 0.09
C ASP A 396 14.04 -17.61 1.52
N HIS A 397 13.27 -17.95 2.56
CA HIS A 397 13.75 -18.13 3.94
C HIS A 397 13.01 -19.30 4.63
N GLU A 398 13.37 -20.54 4.31
CA GLU A 398 12.55 -21.73 4.57
C GLU A 398 12.29 -22.06 6.06
N THR A 399 13.27 -21.94 6.97
CA THR A 399 13.15 -22.59 8.30
C THR A 399 12.37 -21.80 9.35
N LEU A 400 12.61 -20.48 9.45
CA LEU A 400 12.02 -19.63 10.51
C LEU A 400 10.51 -19.44 10.35
N LYS A 401 10.02 -19.37 9.11
CA LYS A 401 8.63 -19.06 8.80
C LYS A 401 7.74 -20.30 8.84
N VAL A 402 8.28 -21.44 8.44
CA VAL A 402 7.64 -22.75 8.62
C VAL A 402 7.47 -23.04 10.11
N THR A 403 8.49 -22.77 10.93
CA THR A 403 8.40 -22.93 12.40
C THR A 403 7.32 -22.03 13.00
N SER A 404 7.28 -20.77 12.58
CA SER A 404 6.27 -19.78 13.00
C SER A 404 4.84 -20.21 12.64
N ALA A 405 4.67 -20.74 11.43
CA ALA A 405 3.41 -21.25 10.92
C ALA A 405 2.89 -22.46 11.72
N VAL A 406 3.79 -23.38 12.03
CA VAL A 406 3.49 -24.57 12.83
C VAL A 406 3.07 -24.18 14.25
N GLN A 407 3.75 -23.22 14.88
CA GLN A 407 3.37 -22.70 16.20
C GLN A 407 1.98 -22.06 16.21
N GLU A 408 1.62 -21.31 15.17
CA GLU A 408 0.29 -20.72 15.06
C GLU A 408 -0.79 -21.81 14.93
N ILE A 409 -0.61 -22.77 14.04
CA ILE A 409 -1.56 -23.87 13.82
C ILE A 409 -1.71 -24.72 15.09
N GLN A 410 -0.61 -24.94 15.82
CA GLN A 410 -0.64 -25.60 17.12
C GLN A 410 -1.45 -24.80 18.14
N ALA A 411 -1.31 -23.47 18.19
CA ALA A 411 -2.12 -22.65 19.08
C ALA A 411 -3.62 -22.80 18.77
N TRP A 412 -4.00 -22.82 17.48
CA TRP A 412 -5.39 -23.06 17.06
C TRP A 412 -5.92 -24.45 17.43
N SER A 413 -5.09 -25.48 17.37
CA SER A 413 -5.50 -26.85 17.75
C SER A 413 -5.82 -26.98 19.24
N LEU A 414 -5.17 -26.17 20.08
CA LEU A 414 -5.34 -26.16 21.53
C LEU A 414 -6.48 -25.24 22.01
N MET A 415 -6.92 -24.29 21.18
CA MET A 415 -7.99 -23.35 21.55
C MET A 415 -9.37 -23.99 21.44
N LYS A 416 -10.03 -24.20 22.58
CA LYS A 416 -11.41 -24.70 22.67
C LYS A 416 -12.31 -23.68 23.36
N HIS A 417 -12.99 -22.86 22.56
CA HIS A 417 -13.91 -21.85 23.09
C HIS A 417 -15.09 -21.66 22.15
N LYS A 418 -16.28 -21.39 22.71
CA LYS A 418 -17.53 -21.23 21.94
C LYS A 418 -17.49 -20.11 20.88
N ASN A 419 -16.63 -19.11 21.09
CA ASN A 419 -16.42 -17.97 20.20
C ASN A 419 -15.15 -18.09 19.33
N ILE A 420 -14.56 -19.29 19.22
CA ILE A 420 -13.41 -19.58 18.37
C ILE A 420 -13.81 -20.69 17.41
N HIS A 421 -13.45 -20.55 16.13
CA HIS A 421 -13.70 -21.59 15.14
C HIS A 421 -12.76 -22.78 15.38
N GLN A 422 -13.33 -23.97 15.58
CA GLN A 422 -12.59 -25.16 15.99
C GLN A 422 -11.75 -25.74 14.85
N PHE A 423 -10.44 -25.77 15.07
CA PHE A 423 -9.49 -26.56 14.27
C PHE A 423 -9.56 -28.04 14.67
N MET A 424 -9.54 -28.93 13.68
CA MET A 424 -9.72 -30.37 13.89
C MET A 424 -8.46 -31.20 13.59
N GLY A 425 -7.65 -30.80 12.60
CA GLY A 425 -6.47 -31.58 12.21
C GLY A 425 -5.94 -31.25 10.82
N VAL A 426 -5.05 -32.12 10.33
CA VAL A 426 -4.33 -31.94 9.07
C VAL A 426 -4.39 -33.19 8.19
N ILE A 427 -4.20 -33.01 6.89
CA ILE A 427 -4.12 -34.10 5.90
C ILE A 427 -3.03 -33.85 4.85
N ALA A 428 -2.47 -34.93 4.32
CA ALA A 428 -1.54 -34.88 3.19
C ALA A 428 -1.86 -36.03 2.21
N PRO A 429 -2.90 -35.89 1.37
CA PRO A 429 -3.44 -37.02 0.61
C PRO A 429 -2.52 -37.54 -0.51
N GLU A 430 -1.62 -36.74 -1.08
CA GLU A 430 -0.80 -37.13 -2.25
C GLU A 430 0.61 -36.48 -2.28
N GLY A 431 1.15 -36.03 -1.14
CA GLY A 431 2.50 -35.42 -1.06
C GLY A 431 2.66 -34.04 -1.72
N HIS A 432 1.73 -33.64 -2.59
CA HIS A 432 1.72 -32.35 -3.30
C HIS A 432 0.79 -31.30 -2.68
N TYR A 433 0.00 -31.70 -1.68
CA TYR A 433 -0.93 -30.81 -0.99
C TYR A 433 -0.95 -31.02 0.53
N LEU A 434 -0.97 -29.92 1.28
CA LEU A 434 -1.27 -29.90 2.71
C LEU A 434 -2.69 -29.37 2.93
N GLY A 435 -3.53 -30.14 3.62
CA GLY A 435 -4.90 -29.76 3.93
C GLY A 435 -5.08 -29.46 5.42
N LEU A 436 -5.68 -28.32 5.76
CA LEU A 436 -6.07 -27.94 7.12
C LEU A 436 -7.58 -28.16 7.32
N ILE A 437 -7.97 -28.87 8.38
CA ILE A 437 -9.36 -29.28 8.62
C ILE A 437 -9.97 -28.48 9.77
N TRP A 438 -11.16 -27.96 9.50
CA TRP A 438 -11.94 -27.15 10.40
C TRP A 438 -13.38 -27.65 10.50
N GLU A 439 -14.05 -27.35 11.61
CA GLU A 439 -15.45 -27.68 11.81
C GLU A 439 -16.34 -26.98 10.76
N TRP A 440 -17.20 -27.73 10.07
CA TRP A 440 -18.20 -27.13 9.17
C TRP A 440 -19.43 -26.70 9.96
N THR A 441 -19.79 -25.42 9.90
CA THR A 441 -21.12 -24.95 10.29
C THR A 441 -21.65 -23.97 9.24
N GLU A 442 -22.96 -23.69 9.25
CA GLU A 442 -23.55 -22.70 8.34
C GLU A 442 -23.24 -21.30 8.86
N TYR A 443 -22.40 -20.58 8.11
CA TYR A 443 -21.92 -19.26 8.48
C TYR A 443 -22.57 -18.19 7.60
N ASP A 444 -23.07 -17.15 8.25
CA ASP A 444 -23.38 -15.88 7.62
C ASP A 444 -22.20 -14.90 7.81
N ASP A 445 -22.04 -14.01 6.83
CA ASP A 445 -21.14 -12.87 6.96
C ASP A 445 -21.62 -11.97 8.11
N LEU A 446 -20.71 -11.53 8.99
CA LEU A 446 -21.02 -10.70 10.15
C LEU A 446 -21.87 -9.47 9.76
N TYR A 447 -21.58 -8.85 8.63
CA TYR A 447 -22.30 -7.67 8.15
C TYR A 447 -23.73 -8.01 7.71
N GLU A 448 -23.90 -9.06 6.91
CA GLU A 448 -25.22 -9.51 6.46
C GLU A 448 -26.08 -10.00 7.63
N TYR A 449 -25.45 -10.62 8.63
CA TYR A 449 -26.14 -11.06 9.84
C TYR A 449 -26.59 -9.86 10.69
N MET A 450 -25.72 -8.88 10.95
CA MET A 450 -26.07 -7.67 11.71
C MET A 450 -27.15 -6.84 11.02
N ARG A 451 -27.22 -6.85 9.70
CA ARG A 451 -28.27 -6.18 8.92
C ARG A 451 -29.65 -6.81 9.12
N LYS A 452 -29.70 -8.13 9.30
CA LYS A 452 -30.94 -8.88 9.53
C LYS A 452 -31.35 -8.90 11.01
N ASN A 453 -30.38 -8.79 11.93
CA ASN A 453 -30.56 -8.96 13.36
C ASN A 453 -30.07 -7.75 14.17
N PHE A 454 -30.94 -6.75 14.37
CA PHE A 454 -30.62 -5.49 15.06
C PHE A 454 -30.27 -5.65 16.54
N ASN A 455 -30.71 -6.72 17.20
CA ASN A 455 -30.45 -7.02 18.62
C ASN A 455 -29.19 -7.89 18.85
N PHE A 456 -28.31 -8.00 17.86
CA PHE A 456 -27.09 -8.79 17.99
C PHE A 456 -26.19 -8.26 19.12
N ASP A 457 -25.91 -9.11 20.11
CA ASP A 457 -25.08 -8.80 21.27
C ASP A 457 -23.60 -8.78 20.89
N ARG A 458 -23.11 -7.57 20.58
CA ARG A 458 -21.74 -7.32 20.12
C ARG A 458 -20.67 -7.63 21.18
N HIS A 459 -21.04 -7.73 22.47
CA HIS A 459 -20.10 -8.02 23.54
C HIS A 459 -19.63 -9.48 23.55
N ARG A 460 -20.35 -10.40 22.89
CA ARG A 460 -19.98 -11.83 22.83
C ARG A 460 -18.67 -12.08 22.08
N MET A 461 -18.31 -11.19 21.15
CA MET A 461 -17.04 -11.27 20.41
C MET A 461 -15.83 -10.96 21.29
N VAL A 462 -16.00 -10.10 22.29
CA VAL A 462 -14.95 -9.70 23.25
C VAL A 462 -14.51 -10.90 24.08
N ALA A 463 -15.42 -11.83 24.39
CA ALA A 463 -15.09 -13.04 25.16
C ALA A 463 -14.12 -13.98 24.41
N GLY A 464 -14.29 -14.13 23.09
CA GLY A 464 -13.38 -14.93 22.26
C GLY A 464 -11.98 -14.34 22.20
N LEU A 465 -11.89 -13.02 21.96
CA LEU A 465 -10.61 -12.34 21.93
C LEU A 465 -9.90 -12.34 23.29
N ALA A 466 -10.64 -12.12 24.37
CA ALA A 466 -10.11 -12.18 25.73
C ALA A 466 -9.54 -13.56 26.06
N TYR A 467 -10.21 -14.64 25.63
CA TYR A 467 -9.70 -16.01 25.77
C TYR A 467 -8.39 -16.22 24.99
N MET A 468 -8.31 -15.77 23.73
CA MET A 468 -7.07 -15.85 22.95
C MET A 468 -5.91 -15.09 23.61
N HIS A 469 -6.19 -13.92 24.17
CA HIS A 469 -5.20 -13.12 24.90
C HIS A 469 -4.75 -13.77 26.21
N GLN A 470 -5.59 -14.58 26.87
CA GLN A 470 -5.19 -15.40 28.01
C GLN A 470 -4.26 -16.54 27.57
N CYS A 471 -4.46 -17.11 26.39
CA CYS A 471 -3.55 -18.07 25.77
C CYS A 471 -2.27 -17.46 25.17
N ASN A 472 -2.04 -16.16 25.40
CA ASN A 472 -0.89 -15.39 24.90
C ASN A 472 -0.75 -15.35 23.36
N VAL A 473 -1.87 -15.49 22.65
CA VAL A 473 -1.91 -15.37 21.19
C VAL A 473 -2.31 -13.94 20.82
N THR A 474 -1.53 -13.30 19.93
CA THR A 474 -1.82 -11.96 19.40
C THR A 474 -1.79 -11.99 17.88
N HIS A 475 -2.83 -11.49 17.21
CA HIS A 475 -2.99 -11.64 15.75
C HIS A 475 -2.48 -10.42 14.98
N GLY A 476 -2.73 -9.22 15.50
CA GLY A 476 -2.26 -7.94 14.97
C GLY A 476 -2.92 -7.50 13.65
N GLY A 477 -3.99 -8.17 13.22
CA GLY A 477 -4.61 -7.92 11.92
C GLY A 477 -6.06 -8.40 11.81
N LEU A 478 -6.83 -8.31 12.89
CA LEU A 478 -8.22 -8.74 12.92
C LEU A 478 -9.08 -7.97 11.90
N LYS A 479 -9.89 -8.68 11.10
CA LYS A 479 -10.81 -8.11 10.12
C LYS A 479 -12.23 -8.61 10.34
N ALA A 480 -13.21 -7.92 9.76
CA ALA A 480 -14.60 -8.39 9.74
C ALA A 480 -14.73 -9.79 9.10
N LEU A 481 -13.93 -10.08 8.05
CA LEU A 481 -13.88 -11.40 7.40
C LEU A 481 -13.32 -12.52 8.31
N ASN A 482 -12.62 -12.16 9.39
CA ASN A 482 -12.13 -13.12 10.38
C ASN A 482 -13.18 -13.44 11.45
N VAL A 483 -14.42 -12.95 11.29
CA VAL A 483 -15.52 -13.20 12.22
C VAL A 483 -16.64 -13.87 11.46
N LEU A 484 -16.91 -15.13 11.81
CA LEU A 484 -18.01 -15.90 11.26
C LEU A 484 -19.18 -15.88 12.23
N VAL A 485 -20.40 -15.66 11.76
CA VAL A 485 -21.59 -15.75 12.61
C VAL A 485 -22.34 -17.02 12.25
N THR A 486 -22.52 -17.86 13.25
CA THR A 486 -23.30 -19.10 13.17
C THR A 486 -24.80 -18.80 13.15
N SER A 487 -25.61 -19.73 12.64
CA SER A 487 -27.06 -19.56 12.50
C SER A 487 -27.81 -19.32 13.83
N ASP A 488 -27.26 -19.78 14.95
CA ASP A 488 -27.73 -19.50 16.32
C ASP A 488 -27.24 -18.15 16.89
N GLY A 489 -26.55 -17.35 16.07
CA GLY A 489 -26.12 -15.99 16.41
C GLY A 489 -24.85 -15.92 17.25
N VAL A 490 -24.03 -16.97 17.25
CA VAL A 490 -22.73 -16.94 17.92
C VAL A 490 -21.66 -16.48 16.93
N ALA A 491 -21.01 -15.35 17.23
CA ALA A 491 -19.82 -14.93 16.49
C ALA A 491 -18.60 -15.73 16.95
N LYS A 492 -17.91 -16.33 15.98
CA LYS A 492 -16.69 -17.10 16.13
C LYS A 492 -15.54 -16.41 15.40
N LEU A 493 -14.41 -16.26 16.08
CA LEU A 493 -13.16 -15.81 15.46
C LEU A 493 -12.54 -16.94 14.64
N SER A 494 -12.20 -16.67 13.38
CA SER A 494 -11.58 -17.61 12.45
C SER A 494 -10.41 -16.96 11.71
N ASN A 495 -9.31 -17.67 11.51
CA ASN A 495 -8.19 -17.22 10.69
C ASN A 495 -7.90 -18.20 9.55
N PHE A 496 -7.94 -17.73 8.29
CA PHE A 496 -7.57 -18.54 7.12
C PHE A 496 -6.50 -17.88 6.25
N GLY A 497 -5.63 -17.07 6.86
CA GLY A 497 -4.36 -16.63 6.29
C GLY A 497 -3.31 -16.62 7.39
N LEU A 498 -2.27 -17.43 7.24
CA LEU A 498 -1.19 -17.48 8.22
C LEU A 498 -0.39 -16.17 8.18
N VAL A 499 -0.24 -15.50 9.32
CA VAL A 499 0.56 -14.27 9.41
C VAL A 499 1.28 -14.14 10.75
N HIS A 500 2.61 -14.21 10.62
CA HIS A 500 3.67 -13.63 11.45
C HIS A 500 3.58 -13.81 12.97
N THR A 501 4.41 -14.71 13.47
CA THR A 501 5.12 -14.48 14.74
C THR A 501 6.29 -13.54 14.48
N SER A 502 6.51 -12.65 15.43
CA SER A 502 7.55 -11.63 15.46
C SER A 502 8.96 -12.23 15.33
N ASP A 503 9.81 -11.49 14.62
CA ASP A 503 11.27 -11.62 14.48
C ASP A 503 11.85 -12.41 13.29
N ALA A 504 11.06 -12.80 12.30
CA ALA A 504 11.63 -13.14 11.00
C ALA A 504 10.74 -12.68 9.85
N HIS A 505 11.37 -12.00 8.89
CA HIS A 505 10.74 -11.53 7.68
C HIS A 505 10.10 -12.66 6.87
N VAL A 506 9.11 -12.22 6.09
CA VAL A 506 8.42 -12.90 4.99
C VAL A 506 7.09 -13.61 5.41
N ALA A 507 6.03 -13.38 4.64
CA ALA A 507 4.73 -14.03 4.77
C ALA A 507 4.48 -14.87 3.51
N LEU A 508 4.03 -16.11 3.69
CA LEU A 508 3.27 -16.82 2.67
C LEU A 508 1.81 -16.39 2.79
N SER A 509 1.45 -15.33 2.07
CA SER A 509 0.04 -15.08 1.76
C SER A 509 -0.10 -14.38 0.41
N GLU A 510 0.46 -14.96 -0.65
CA GLU A 510 -0.07 -14.72 -2.00
C GLU A 510 -1.28 -15.64 -2.21
N THR A 511 -2.49 -15.09 -2.07
CA THR A 511 -3.73 -15.32 -2.85
C THR A 511 -4.88 -14.53 -2.17
N VAL A 512 -5.51 -13.54 -2.80
CA VAL A 512 -6.70 -13.50 -3.68
C VAL A 512 -8.07 -13.66 -2.97
N SER A 513 -8.81 -12.55 -2.82
CA SER A 513 -10.14 -12.45 -3.44
C SER A 513 -10.61 -10.98 -3.49
N SER A 514 -10.57 -10.43 -4.70
CA SER A 514 -11.06 -9.12 -5.11
C SER A 514 -12.60 -9.02 -5.16
N HIS A 515 -13.31 -9.69 -4.26
CA HIS A 515 -14.75 -9.55 -4.11
C HIS A 515 -15.06 -9.42 -2.62
N THR A 516 -15.60 -8.26 -2.24
CA THR A 516 -15.87 -7.74 -0.90
C THR A 516 -14.67 -7.07 -0.20
N GLU A 517 -14.70 -5.73 -0.27
CA GLU A 517 -13.87 -4.78 0.45
C GLU A 517 -13.98 -5.02 1.98
N SER A 518 -12.99 -5.68 2.58
CA SER A 518 -12.81 -5.66 4.03
C SER A 518 -11.65 -4.72 4.36
N VAL A 519 -11.95 -3.53 4.86
CA VAL A 519 -10.99 -2.53 5.35
C VAL A 519 -10.11 -3.18 6.43
N ARG A 520 -8.79 -3.12 6.28
CA ARG A 520 -7.85 -3.53 7.34
C ARG A 520 -7.85 -2.46 8.42
N TRP A 521 -8.23 -2.81 9.65
CA TRP A 521 -8.14 -1.91 10.80
C TRP A 521 -6.83 -2.18 11.54
N MET A 522 -5.82 -1.35 11.27
CA MET A 522 -4.54 -1.41 12.00
C MET A 522 -4.54 -0.42 13.15
N ALA A 523 -4.05 -0.88 14.30
CA ALA A 523 -3.84 -0.01 15.44
C ALA A 523 -2.71 0.99 15.14
N PRO A 524 -2.79 2.25 15.62
CA PRO A 524 -1.81 3.29 15.30
C PRO A 524 -0.37 2.90 15.63
N GLU A 525 -0.17 2.12 16.69
CA GLU A 525 1.14 1.60 17.09
C GLU A 525 1.76 0.62 16.09
N LEU A 526 0.97 0.02 15.19
CA LEU A 526 1.45 -0.90 14.14
C LEU A 526 1.87 -0.19 12.84
N LEU A 527 1.83 1.15 12.80
CA LEU A 527 2.20 1.95 11.63
C LEU A 527 3.71 2.26 11.53
N SER A 528 4.50 1.96 12.57
CA SER A 528 5.96 2.13 12.58
C SER A 528 6.69 0.83 12.23
N GLU A 529 7.75 0.88 11.42
CA GLU A 529 8.61 -0.27 11.15
C GLU A 529 9.25 -0.80 12.45
N GLY A 530 9.12 -2.11 12.71
CA GLY A 530 9.60 -2.77 13.93
C GLY A 530 8.60 -2.85 15.10
N ALA A 531 7.37 -2.37 14.94
CA ALA A 531 6.35 -2.45 15.99
C ALA A 531 5.90 -3.89 16.28
N SER A 532 5.92 -4.27 17.56
CA SER A 532 5.41 -5.57 18.01
C SER A 532 3.88 -5.57 18.08
N LYS A 533 3.27 -6.65 17.59
CA LYS A 533 1.82 -6.89 17.73
C LYS A 533 1.48 -7.04 19.20
N THR A 534 0.49 -6.29 19.68
CA THR A 534 0.10 -6.30 21.10
C THR A 534 -1.36 -6.67 21.28
N LYS A 535 -1.72 -7.14 22.48
CA LYS A 535 -3.12 -7.34 22.88
C LYS A 535 -3.97 -6.08 22.68
N LYS A 536 -3.38 -4.88 22.86
CA LYS A 536 -4.04 -3.59 22.62
C LYS A 536 -4.39 -3.39 21.14
N SER A 537 -3.49 -3.78 20.25
CA SER A 537 -3.74 -3.68 18.81
C SER A 537 -4.90 -4.55 18.34
N ASP A 538 -5.06 -5.76 18.90
CA ASP A 538 -6.21 -6.63 18.60
C ASP A 538 -7.54 -6.05 19.15
N ILE A 539 -7.51 -5.48 20.36
CA ILE A 539 -8.69 -4.82 20.96
C ILE A 539 -9.12 -3.62 20.11
N TYR A 540 -8.16 -2.83 19.63
CA TYR A 540 -8.42 -1.70 18.75
C TYR A 540 -9.06 -2.14 17.43
N ALA A 541 -8.48 -3.16 16.77
CA ALA A 541 -9.02 -3.70 15.52
C ALA A 541 -10.42 -4.30 15.70
N LEU A 542 -10.68 -4.99 16.81
CA LEU A 542 -12.00 -5.49 17.17
C LEU A 542 -13.01 -4.35 17.43
N GLY A 543 -12.60 -3.30 18.16
CA GLY A 543 -13.43 -2.13 18.43
C GLY A 543 -13.84 -1.38 17.16
N MET A 544 -12.90 -1.21 16.22
CA MET A 544 -13.21 -0.64 14.90
C MET A 544 -14.16 -1.53 14.09
N THR A 545 -14.01 -2.85 14.17
CA THR A 545 -14.92 -3.80 13.52
C THR A 545 -16.35 -3.69 14.07
N MET A 546 -16.52 -3.40 15.37
CA MET A 546 -17.84 -3.21 15.99
C MET A 546 -18.53 -1.87 15.64
N LEU A 547 -17.77 -0.86 15.19
CA LEU A 547 -18.25 0.51 14.97
C LEU A 547 -18.78 0.78 13.55
N VAL A 548 -18.62 -0.17 12.63
CA VAL A 548 -19.08 0.00 11.24
C VAL A 548 -20.61 0.07 11.19
N ARG A 549 -21.12 1.31 11.06
CA ARG A 549 -22.52 1.79 11.01
C ARG A 549 -23.28 1.91 12.34
N GLY A 550 -22.78 2.80 13.21
CA GLY A 550 -23.64 3.74 13.93
C GLY A 550 -23.51 5.12 13.27
N ILE A 551 -24.42 5.48 12.36
CA ILE A 551 -24.47 6.83 11.78
C ILE A 551 -24.89 7.81 12.88
N PHE A 552 -24.15 8.91 12.97
CA PHE A 552 -24.47 10.18 13.62
C PHE A 552 -25.91 10.36 14.13
N HIS A 553 -26.02 10.55 15.46
CA HIS A 553 -27.04 11.40 16.05
C HIS A 553 -26.43 12.12 17.27
N ILE A 554 -25.91 13.34 17.04
CA ILE A 554 -26.16 14.55 17.85
C ILE A 554 -26.24 15.70 16.86
#